data_AF-A0A1V5X4T6-F1
#
_entry.id   AF-A0A1V5X4T6-F1
#
_cell.length_a   1.000
_cell.length_b   1.000
_cell.length_c   1.000
_cell.angle_alpha   90.00
_cell.angle_beta   90.00
_cell.angle_gamma   90.00
#
_symmetry.space_group_name_H-M   'P 1'
#
loop_
_entity.id
_entity.type
_entity.pdbx_description
1 polymer ?
#
loop_
_entity_poly.entity_id
_entity_poly.type
_entity_poly.pdbx_seq_one_letter_code
_entity_poly.pdbx_strand_id
1 'polypeptide(L)'
;MKKNILYWSPRILSIMFVSVMVLLSLDISPSSEQFILGAIIHLMVPLVVLLVSILAWKRNFFGMISFFLIAIYYVFMVGLDRHWSWYLSISGPALLISILFFFNWRSKK
;
A
#
# COMPACT_ATOMS: atom_id res chain seq x y z
N MET A 1 20.01 5.03 -17.84
CA MET A 1 18.57 4.71 -17.89
C MET A 1 18.09 3.81 -16.73
N LYS A 2 18.70 2.64 -16.47
CA LYS A 2 18.24 1.69 -15.42
C LYS A 2 18.12 2.27 -14.00
N LYS A 3 19.03 3.17 -13.60
CA LYS A 3 19.03 3.82 -12.27
C LYS A 3 17.78 4.70 -12.02
N ASN A 4 17.29 5.39 -13.05
CA ASN A 4 16.10 6.24 -12.93
C ASN A 4 14.82 5.40 -12.78
N ILE A 5 14.74 4.27 -13.49
CA ILE A 5 13.60 3.36 -13.38
C ILE A 5 13.54 2.78 -11.97
N LEU A 6 14.63 2.18 -11.47
CA LEU A 6 14.71 1.67 -10.09
C LEU A 6 14.41 2.73 -9.02
N TYR A 7 14.71 4.01 -9.30
CA TYR A 7 14.36 5.10 -8.42
C TYR A 7 12.86 5.42 -8.42
N TRP A 8 12.26 5.60 -9.60
CA TRP A 8 10.87 6.06 -9.70
C TRP A 8 9.82 4.96 -9.57
N SER A 9 10.12 3.73 -10.02
CA SER A 9 9.19 2.59 -9.98
C SER A 9 8.51 2.38 -8.62
N PRO A 10 9.23 2.25 -7.48
CA PRO A 10 8.55 2.03 -6.19
C PRO A 10 7.67 3.21 -5.76
N ARG A 11 8.02 4.44 -6.16
CA ARG A 11 7.31 5.68 -5.76
C ARG A 11 6.00 5.85 -6.52
N ILE A 12 6.04 5.60 -7.83
CA ILE A 12 4.86 5.66 -8.68
C ILE A 12 3.91 4.52 -8.28
N LEU A 13 4.43 3.31 -8.13
CA LEU A 13 3.62 2.15 -7.76
C LEU A 13 3.00 2.29 -6.37
N SER A 14 3.71 2.90 -5.40
CA SER A 14 3.15 3.14 -4.07
C SER A 14 2.03 4.19 -4.08
N ILE A 15 2.11 5.23 -4.91
CA ILE A 15 0.98 6.16 -5.10
C ILE A 15 -0.21 5.43 -5.75
N MET A 16 0.02 4.68 -6.83
CA MET A 16 -1.04 3.95 -7.52
C MET A 16 -1.75 2.96 -6.58
N PHE A 17 -0.98 2.25 -5.74
CA PHE A 17 -1.53 1.35 -4.73
C PHE A 17 -2.42 2.09 -3.72
N VAL A 18 -1.98 3.24 -3.20
CA VAL A 18 -2.81 4.08 -2.31
C VAL A 18 -4.09 4.51 -3.02
N SER A 19 -4.02 4.95 -4.28
CA SER A 19 -5.21 5.35 -5.05
C SER A 19 -6.22 4.20 -5.18
N VAL A 20 -5.75 2.98 -5.46
CA VAL A 20 -6.60 1.79 -5.49
C VAL A 20 -7.24 1.54 -4.12
N MET A 21 -6.47 1.63 -3.03
CA MET A 21 -7.01 1.45 -1.68
C MET A 21 -8.06 2.52 -1.33
N VAL A 22 -7.87 3.77 -1.74
CA VAL A 22 -8.88 4.84 -1.57
C VAL A 22 -10.16 4.48 -2.32
N LEU A 23 -10.06 4.04 -3.59
CA LEU A 23 -11.23 3.66 -4.37
C LEU A 23 -11.98 2.47 -3.74
N LEU A 24 -11.26 1.48 -3.23
CA LEU A 24 -11.86 0.34 -2.51
C LEU A 24 -12.52 0.78 -1.18
N SER A 25 -11.95 1.76 -0.48
CA SER A 25 -12.52 2.31 0.75
C SER A 25 -13.77 3.16 0.52
N LEU A 26 -13.99 3.67 -0.70
CA LEU A 26 -15.14 4.51 -1.04
C LEU A 26 -16.41 3.70 -1.35
N ASP A 27 -16.34 2.37 -1.36
CA ASP A 27 -17.49 1.48 -1.53
C ASP A 27 -18.35 1.42 -0.25
N ILE A 28 -18.88 2.57 0.13
CA ILE A 28 -19.81 2.73 1.24
C ILE A 28 -21.21 3.06 0.71
N SER A 29 -22.22 2.39 1.23
CA SER A 29 -23.61 2.60 0.79
C SER A 29 -24.13 3.99 1.24
N PRO A 30 -24.73 4.78 0.34
CA PRO A 30 -25.16 6.16 0.62
C PRO A 30 -26.39 6.29 1.53
N SER A 31 -26.99 5.18 1.96
CA SER A 31 -28.28 5.15 2.66
C SER A 31 -28.22 5.43 4.16
N SER A 32 -27.08 5.85 4.72
CA SER A 32 -26.94 6.14 6.14
C SER A 32 -26.86 7.64 6.41
N GLU A 33 -27.58 8.11 7.41
CA GLU A 33 -27.47 9.49 7.94
C GLU A 33 -26.03 9.82 8.42
N GLN A 34 -25.17 8.80 8.54
CA GLN A 34 -23.78 8.87 8.97
C GLN A 34 -22.78 8.69 7.82
N PHE A 35 -23.21 8.79 6.56
CA PHE A 35 -22.39 8.53 5.37
C PHE A 35 -21.01 9.22 5.40
N ILE A 36 -20.98 10.51 5.76
CA ILE A 36 -19.74 11.30 5.80
C ILE A 36 -18.77 10.76 6.85
N LEU A 37 -19.26 10.43 8.04
CA LEU A 37 -18.44 9.90 9.13
C LEU A 37 -17.94 8.48 8.81
N GLY A 38 -18.81 7.64 8.22
CA GLY A 38 -18.43 6.33 7.72
C GLY A 38 -17.33 6.41 6.66
N ALA A 39 -17.44 7.34 5.70
CA ALA A 39 -16.42 7.58 4.68
C ALA A 39 -15.07 7.93 5.31
N ILE A 40 -15.05 8.88 6.25
CA ILE A 40 -13.83 9.33 6.91
C ILE A 40 -13.12 8.17 7.62
N ILE A 41 -13.89 7.34 8.33
CA ILE A 41 -13.35 6.16 9.05
C ILE A 41 -12.81 5.13 8.05
N HIS A 42 -13.54 4.86 6.96
CA HIS A 42 -13.10 3.94 5.91
C HIS A 42 -11.83 4.43 5.17
N LEU A 43 -11.57 5.73 5.14
CA LEU A 43 -10.36 6.32 4.57
C LEU A 43 -9.13 6.27 5.49
N MET A 44 -9.26 5.94 6.78
CA MET A 44 -8.10 5.91 7.69
C MET A 44 -6.98 4.99 7.20
N VAL A 45 -7.32 3.77 6.78
CA VAL A 45 -6.33 2.78 6.32
C VAL A 45 -5.55 3.29 5.09
N PRO A 46 -6.18 3.72 3.98
CA PRO A 46 -5.42 4.27 2.86
C PRO A 46 -4.64 5.54 3.20
N LEU A 47 -5.10 6.38 4.14
CA LEU A 47 -4.33 7.54 4.60
C LEU A 47 -3.05 7.15 5.35
N VAL A 48 -3.09 6.10 6.16
CA VAL A 48 -1.88 5.55 6.82
C VAL A 48 -0.90 5.03 5.76
N VAL A 49 -1.39 4.30 4.76
CA VAL A 49 -0.54 3.80 3.66
C VAL A 49 0.04 4.97 2.83
N LEU A 50 -0.73 6.04 2.62
CA LEU A 50 -0.25 7.26 1.98
C LEU A 50 0.90 7.90 2.76
N LEU A 51 0.75 8.03 4.08
CA LEU A 51 1.80 8.57 4.94
C LEU A 51 3.07 7.71 4.87
N VAL A 52 2.93 6.38 4.94
CA VAL A 52 4.04 5.43 4.75
C VAL A 52 4.72 5.64 3.39
N SER A 53 3.95 5.78 2.32
CA SER A 53 4.44 6.05 0.96
C SER A 53 5.28 7.33 0.91
N ILE A 54 4.79 8.43 1.49
CA ILE A 54 5.50 9.72 1.54
C ILE A 54 6.80 9.61 2.34
N LEU A 55 6.77 8.95 3.51
CA LEU A 55 7.97 8.76 4.34
C LEU A 55 9.02 7.86 3.66
N ALA A 56 8.57 6.86 2.91
CA ALA A 56 9.42 5.95 2.16
C ALA A 56 10.24 6.67 1.06
N TRP A 57 9.77 7.82 0.57
CA TRP A 57 10.48 8.57 -0.48
C TRP A 57 11.83 9.12 0.00
N LYS A 58 11.90 9.51 1.27
CA LYS A 58 13.13 10.00 1.91
C LYS A 58 14.04 8.85 2.34
N ARG A 59 13.47 7.70 2.73
CA ARG A 59 14.22 6.53 3.25
C ARG A 59 13.74 5.24 2.59
N ASN A 60 14.45 4.78 1.56
CA ASN A 60 14.08 3.55 0.83
C ASN A 60 13.94 2.32 1.74
N PHE A 61 14.79 2.19 2.77
CA PHE A 61 14.71 1.10 3.75
C PHE A 61 13.39 1.11 4.55
N PHE A 62 12.89 2.29 4.90
CA PHE A 62 11.59 2.43 5.56
C PHE A 62 10.46 1.97 4.64
N GLY A 63 10.52 2.32 3.34
CA GLY A 63 9.58 1.81 2.34
C GLY A 63 9.56 0.29 2.25
N MET A 64 10.73 -0.33 2.18
CA MET A 64 10.86 -1.79 2.13
C MET A 64 10.16 -2.46 3.33
N ILE A 65 10.53 -2.06 4.56
CA ILE A 65 9.98 -2.67 5.77
C ILE A 65 8.48 -2.41 5.89
N SER A 66 8.05 -1.16 5.73
CA SER A 66 6.66 -0.80 5.97
C SER A 66 5.71 -1.50 4.99
N PHE A 67 6.03 -1.55 3.69
CA PHE A 67 5.20 -2.27 2.72
C PHE A 67 5.23 -3.78 2.91
N PHE A 68 6.36 -4.35 3.37
CA PHE A 68 6.44 -5.77 3.74
C PHE A 68 5.53 -6.09 4.93
N LEU A 69 5.59 -5.25 5.98
CA LEU A 69 4.73 -5.39 7.16
C LEU A 69 3.25 -5.22 6.80
N ILE A 70 2.89 -4.27 5.94
CA ILE A 70 1.51 -4.10 5.44
C ILE A 70 1.04 -5.38 4.73
N ALA A 71 1.87 -5.96 3.86
CA ALA A 71 1.51 -7.18 3.15
C ALA A 71 1.25 -8.36 4.10
N ILE A 72 2.11 -8.54 5.10
CA ILE A 72 1.96 -9.60 6.11
C ILE A 72 0.76 -9.33 7.00
N TYR A 73 0.63 -8.10 7.50
CA TYR A 73 -0.47 -7.68 8.36
C TYR A 73 -1.82 -7.94 7.70
N TYR A 74 -1.97 -7.64 6.40
CA TYR A 74 -3.20 -7.89 5.67
C TYR A 74 -3.57 -9.39 5.64
N VAL A 75 -2.60 -10.29 5.39
CA VAL A 75 -2.86 -11.74 5.40
C VAL A 75 -3.38 -12.20 6.76
N PHE A 76 -2.75 -11.74 7.86
CA PHE A 76 -3.20 -12.07 9.20
C PHE A 76 -4.55 -11.48 9.57
N MET A 77 -4.82 -10.25 9.13
CA MET A 77 -6.07 -9.53 9.42
C MET A 77 -7.28 -10.19 8.76
N VAL A 78 -7.13 -10.67 7.52
CA VAL A 78 -8.24 -11.28 6.77
C VAL A 78 -8.40 -12.80 7.10
N GLY A 79 -7.34 -13.45 7.59
CA GLY A 79 -7.33 -14.88 7.93
C GLY A 79 -6.83 -15.77 6.78
N LEU A 80 -6.54 -17.04 7.07
CA LEU A 80 -5.98 -18.03 6.12
C LEU A 80 -7.03 -18.88 5.38
N ASP A 81 -8.31 -18.62 5.63
CA ASP A 81 -9.46 -19.34 5.09
C ASP A 81 -10.04 -18.71 3.81
N ARG A 82 -9.38 -17.68 3.27
CA ARG A 82 -9.88 -16.96 2.09
C ARG A 82 -9.32 -17.54 0.79
N HIS A 83 -10.06 -17.29 -0.28
CA HIS A 83 -9.58 -17.57 -1.63
C HIS A 83 -8.31 -16.75 -1.93
N TRP A 84 -7.35 -17.34 -2.64
CA TRP A 84 -6.02 -16.78 -2.85
C TRP A 84 -6.01 -15.37 -3.47
N SER A 85 -7.06 -15.04 -4.23
CA SER A 85 -7.25 -13.73 -4.84
C SER A 85 -7.31 -12.59 -3.81
N TRP A 86 -7.78 -12.85 -2.59
CA TRP A 86 -7.79 -11.86 -1.51
C TRP A 86 -6.37 -11.43 -1.16
N TYR A 87 -5.49 -12.39 -0.91
CA TYR A 87 -4.09 -12.12 -0.59
C TYR A 87 -3.38 -11.45 -1.76
N LEU A 88 -3.61 -11.91 -2.99
CA LEU A 88 -2.94 -11.32 -4.15
C LEU A 88 -3.38 -9.87 -4.39
N SER A 89 -4.64 -9.52 -4.13
CA SER A 89 -5.18 -8.18 -4.42
C SER A 89 -4.51 -7.05 -3.63
N ILE A 90 -4.15 -7.30 -2.38
CA ILE A 90 -3.54 -6.28 -1.49
C ILE A 90 -2.09 -6.62 -1.17
N SER A 91 -1.82 -7.82 -0.66
CA SER A 91 -0.45 -8.22 -0.29
C SER A 91 0.46 -8.38 -1.50
N GLY A 92 -0.07 -8.75 -2.67
CA GLY A 92 0.70 -8.85 -3.91
C GLY A 92 1.36 -7.53 -4.31
N PRO A 93 0.58 -6.46 -4.60
CA PRO A 93 1.13 -5.13 -4.87
C PRO A 93 2.03 -4.60 -3.76
N ALA A 94 1.66 -4.78 -2.49
CA ALA A 94 2.47 -4.32 -1.35
C ALA A 94 3.84 -5.02 -1.29
N LEU A 95 3.90 -6.35 -1.51
CA LEU A 95 5.17 -7.09 -1.61
C LEU A 95 6.00 -6.62 -2.81
N LEU A 96 5.39 -6.42 -3.97
CA LEU A 96 6.09 -5.90 -5.15
C LEU A 96 6.72 -4.54 -4.87
N ILE A 97 5.98 -3.62 -4.23
CA ILE A 97 6.49 -2.31 -3.82
C ILE A 97 7.66 -2.46 -2.85
N SER A 98 7.55 -3.36 -1.86
CA SER A 98 8.62 -3.65 -0.90
C SER A 98 9.91 -4.13 -1.60
N ILE A 99 9.79 -5.08 -2.53
CA ILE A 99 10.91 -5.61 -3.34
C ILE A 99 11.57 -4.49 -4.16
N LEU A 100 10.77 -3.60 -4.77
CA LEU A 100 11.30 -2.47 -5.52
C LEU A 100 12.06 -1.48 -4.62
N PHE A 101 11.56 -1.21 -3.41
CA PHE A 101 12.27 -0.39 -2.43
C PHE A 101 13.57 -1.05 -1.95
N PHE A 102 13.59 -2.37 -1.79
CA PHE A 102 14.80 -3.13 -1.47
C PHE A 102 15.88 -2.97 -2.55
N PHE A 103 15.53 -3.18 -3.82
CA PHE A 103 16.50 -3.03 -4.92
C PHE A 103 16.97 -1.59 -5.08
N ASN A 104 16.09 -0.61 -4.92
CA ASN A 104 16.46 0.80 -4.93
C ASN A 104 17.40 1.16 -3.77
N TRP A 105 17.17 0.63 -2.57
CA TRP A 105 18.08 0.78 -1.43
C TRP A 105 19.46 0.18 -1.70
N ARG A 106 19.50 -1.05 -2.25
CA ARG A 106 20.74 -1.75 -2.55
C ARG A 106 21.52 -1.13 -3.72
N SER A 107 20.85 -0.41 -4.62
CA SER A 107 21.50 0.34 -5.70
C SER A 107 21.96 1.75 -5.31
N LYS A 108 21.51 2.28 -4.16
CA LYS A 108 21.95 3.57 -3.62
C LYS A 108 23.14 3.46 -2.66
N LYS A 109 23.37 2.27 -2.11
CA LYS A 109 24.66 1.90 -1.50
C LYS A 109 25.64 1.52 -2.60
#